data_AF-A0A1G9EGH8-F1
#
_entry.id   AF-A0A1G9EGH8-F1
#
_cell.length_a   1.000
_cell.length_b   1.000
_cell.length_c   1.000
_cell.angle_alpha   90.00
_cell.angle_beta   90.00
_cell.angle_gamma   90.00
#
_symmetry.space_group_name_H-M   'P 1'
#
loop_
_entity.id
_entity.type
_entity.pdbx_description
1 polymer ?
#
loop_
_entity_poly.entity_id
_entity_poly.type
_entity_poly.pdbx_seq_one_letter_code
_entity_poly.pdbx_strand_id
1 'polypeptide(L)'
;MTGAELKLWNELRAHRLMGLGFRRQFPIGGYIVDFACPDKKLVVEVDGSQHADADAGDEARTKRLERDGWTILRFWNDDVIRDIDNVCQHIVIEAGLAGTT
;
A
#
# COMPACT_ATOMS: atom_id res chain seq x y z
N MET A 1 13.14 -6.20 2.20
CA MET A 1 11.90 -6.62 1.54
C MET A 1 11.68 -8.08 1.80
N THR A 2 10.53 -8.40 2.38
CA THR A 2 10.01 -9.76 2.46
C THR A 2 9.69 -10.32 1.07
N GLY A 3 9.41 -11.63 0.98
CA GLY A 3 8.97 -12.26 -0.27
C GLY A 3 7.67 -11.67 -0.83
N ALA A 4 6.73 -11.32 0.07
CA ALA A 4 5.47 -10.67 -0.30
C ALA A 4 5.71 -9.25 -0.84
N GLU A 5 6.50 -8.42 -0.14
CA GLU A 5 6.87 -7.08 -0.64
C GLU A 5 7.56 -7.15 -2.01
N LEU A 6 8.46 -8.12 -2.22
CA LEU A 6 9.13 -8.29 -3.51
C LEU A 6 8.16 -8.68 -4.63
N LYS A 7 7.23 -9.59 -4.34
CA LYS A 7 6.20 -10.00 -5.29
C LYS A 7 5.32 -8.80 -5.68
N LEU A 8 4.82 -8.05 -4.70
CA LEU A 8 4.01 -6.86 -4.96
C LEU A 8 4.81 -5.78 -5.70
N TRP A 9 6.06 -5.52 -5.29
CA TRP A 9 6.91 -4.51 -5.94
C TRP A 9 7.12 -4.79 -7.43
N ASN A 10 7.20 -6.06 -7.84
CA ASN A 10 7.34 -6.40 -9.26
C ASN A 10 6.13 -5.98 -10.11
N GLU A 11 4.94 -5.96 -9.53
CA GLU A 11 3.71 -5.48 -10.18
C GLU A 11 3.57 -3.95 -10.14
N LEU A 12 4.05 -3.31 -9.06
CA LEU A 12 3.91 -1.86 -8.87
C LEU A 12 4.99 -1.03 -9.60
N ARG A 13 6.22 -1.54 -9.69
CA ARG A 13 7.38 -0.80 -10.21
C ARG A 13 7.20 -0.36 -11.66
N ALA A 14 7.92 0.70 -12.03
CA ALA A 14 8.02 1.16 -13.42
C ALA A 14 6.65 1.37 -14.09
N HIS A 15 5.67 1.88 -13.33
CA HIS A 15 4.33 2.19 -13.83
C HIS A 15 3.55 0.99 -14.39
N ARG A 16 3.92 -0.24 -14.00
CA ARG A 16 3.32 -1.47 -14.53
C ARG A 16 1.85 -1.64 -14.14
N LEU A 17 1.47 -1.21 -12.93
CA LEU A 17 0.08 -1.24 -12.50
C LEU A 17 -0.69 -0.02 -13.03
N MET A 18 -1.26 -0.13 -14.23
CA MET A 18 -2.10 0.89 -14.87
C MET A 18 -1.48 2.30 -14.91
N GLY A 19 -0.16 2.42 -15.06
CA GLY A 19 0.52 3.71 -15.10
C GLY A 19 0.80 4.33 -13.72
N LEU A 20 0.37 3.72 -12.62
CA LEU A 20 0.53 4.27 -11.27
C LEU A 20 2.01 4.38 -10.88
N GLY A 21 2.42 5.58 -10.48
CA GLY A 21 3.80 5.90 -10.11
C GLY A 21 4.16 5.51 -8.68
N PHE A 22 4.21 4.22 -8.38
CA PHE A 22 4.59 3.75 -7.05
C PHE A 22 6.10 3.88 -6.75
N ARG A 23 6.40 4.27 -5.51
CA ARG A 23 7.73 4.28 -4.90
C ARG A 23 7.72 3.36 -3.69
N ARG A 24 8.83 2.67 -3.45
CA ARG A 24 9.02 1.81 -2.26
C ARG A 24 9.77 2.54 -1.14
N GLN A 25 9.58 2.13 0.11
CA GLN A 25 10.22 2.68 1.31
C GLN A 25 10.16 4.22 1.34
N PHE A 26 8.95 4.74 1.13
CA PHE A 26 8.74 6.15 0.87
C PHE A 26 8.58 6.93 2.18
N PRO A 27 9.35 8.01 2.41
CA PRO A 27 9.20 8.82 3.61
C PRO A 27 7.99 9.76 3.50
N ILE A 28 7.10 9.72 4.50
CA ILE A 28 5.93 10.61 4.63
C ILE A 28 5.78 11.04 6.09
N GLY A 29 5.80 12.35 6.35
CA GLY A 29 5.44 12.89 7.67
C GLY A 29 6.29 12.39 8.84
N GLY A 30 7.54 11.95 8.58
CA GLY A 30 8.43 11.36 9.58
C GLY A 30 8.36 9.83 9.69
N TYR A 31 7.51 9.17 8.90
CA TYR A 31 7.39 7.72 8.81
C TYR A 31 7.93 7.21 7.48
N ILE A 32 8.32 5.93 7.43
CA ILE A 32 8.60 5.22 6.18
C ILE A 32 7.45 4.25 5.96
N VAL A 33 6.85 4.27 4.76
CA VAL A 33 5.83 3.31 4.31
C VAL A 33 6.42 2.36 3.27
N ASP A 34 5.89 1.14 3.15
CA ASP A 34 6.42 0.14 2.22
C ASP A 34 6.30 0.59 0.77
N PHE A 35 5.11 1.05 0.36
CA PHE A 35 4.86 1.61 -0.96
C PHE A 35 3.95 2.83 -0.90
N ALA A 36 4.20 3.80 -1.79
CA ALA A 36 3.36 4.97 -1.95
C ALA A 36 3.20 5.35 -3.43
N CYS A 37 1.99 5.73 -3.82
CA CYS A 37 1.70 6.44 -5.06
C CYS A 37 1.36 7.91 -4.72
N PRO A 38 2.33 8.84 -4.76
CA PRO A 38 2.13 10.22 -4.31
C PRO A 38 1.05 10.96 -5.10
N ASP A 39 0.96 10.72 -6.41
CA ASP A 39 -0.01 11.37 -7.29
C ASP A 39 -1.47 11.04 -6.91
N LYS A 40 -1.67 9.88 -6.28
CA LYS A 40 -2.96 9.41 -5.79
C LYS A 40 -3.12 9.53 -4.28
N LYS A 41 -2.08 9.99 -3.57
CA LYS A 41 -1.97 9.92 -2.11
C LYS A 41 -2.39 8.55 -1.55
N LEU A 42 -1.89 7.47 -2.16
CA LEU A 42 -2.19 6.10 -1.74
C LEU A 42 -0.95 5.45 -1.13
N VAL A 43 -1.08 4.90 0.06
CA VAL A 43 -0.08 4.05 0.73
C VAL A 43 -0.53 2.60 0.64
N VAL A 44 0.43 1.70 0.39
CA VAL A 44 0.22 0.26 0.48
C VAL A 44 1.28 -0.34 1.40
N GLU A 45 0.84 -1.02 2.45
CA GLU A 45 1.69 -1.71 3.42
C GLU A 45 1.44 -3.21 3.37
N VAL A 46 2.50 -3.99 3.55
CA VAL A 46 2.46 -5.45 3.48
C VAL A 46 2.85 -5.99 4.86
N ASP A 47 1.86 -6.50 5.60
CA ASP A 47 2.02 -6.94 6.98
C ASP A 47 2.30 -8.44 7.06
N GLY A 48 3.33 -8.80 7.83
CA GLY A 48 3.69 -10.18 8.15
C GLY A 48 3.38 -10.61 9.58
N SER A 49 2.86 -9.72 10.42
CA SER A 49 2.60 -9.98 11.83
C SER A 49 1.13 -10.31 12.06
N GLN A 50 0.82 -11.53 12.50
CA GLN A 50 -0.53 -11.98 12.88
C GLN A 50 -1.15 -11.19 14.06
N HIS A 51 -0.50 -10.14 14.55
CA HIS A 51 -1.03 -9.27 15.59
C HIS A 51 -1.48 -7.96 14.97
N ALA A 52 -2.77 -7.90 14.64
CA ALA A 52 -3.50 -6.64 14.53
C ALA A 52 -3.72 -6.01 15.93
N ASP A 53 -2.73 -6.08 16.82
CA ASP A 53 -2.68 -5.19 17.97
C ASP A 53 -2.07 -3.90 17.44
N ALA A 54 -2.96 -3.00 17.01
CA ALA A 54 -2.63 -1.63 16.73
C ALA A 54 -2.05 -1.03 18.02
N ASP A 55 -0.73 -1.13 18.17
CA ASP A 55 0.01 -0.44 19.20
C ASP A 55 -0.35 1.05 19.10
N ALA A 56 -0.46 1.77 20.21
CA ALA A 56 -0.97 3.16 20.21
C ALA A 56 -0.16 4.09 19.27
N GLY A 57 1.08 3.73 18.95
CA GLY A 57 1.90 4.40 17.95
C GLY A 57 1.43 4.22 16.50
N ASP A 58 0.87 3.07 16.12
CA ASP A 58 0.39 2.79 14.76
C ASP A 58 -0.96 3.48 14.47
N GLU A 59 -1.82 3.62 15.49
CA GLU A 59 -3.07 4.38 15.34
C GLU A 59 -2.80 5.89 15.16
N ALA A 60 -1.88 6.46 15.94
CA ALA A 60 -1.48 7.86 15.81
C ALA A 60 -0.82 8.15 14.45
N ARG A 61 0.01 7.21 13.97
CA ARG A 61 0.61 7.25 12.64
C ARG A 61 -0.44 7.24 11.54
N THR A 62 -1.36 6.27 11.59
CA THR A 62 -2.46 6.12 10.61
C THR A 62 -3.29 7.39 10.54
N LYS A 63 -3.78 7.88 11.70
CA LYS A 63 -4.57 9.12 11.79
C LYS A 63 -3.84 10.34 11.23
N ARG A 64 -2.52 10.42 11.43
CA ARG A 64 -1.73 11.53 10.90
C ARG A 64 -1.68 11.48 9.36
N LEU A 65 -1.36 10.34 8.79
CA LEU A 65 -1.27 10.17 7.35
C LEU A 65 -2.63 10.39 6.67
N GLU A 66 -3.71 9.87 7.25
CA GLU A 66 -5.09 10.12 6.80
C GLU A 66 -5.44 11.61 6.83
N ARG A 67 -5.08 12.32 7.91
CA ARG A 67 -5.28 13.78 8.01
C ARG A 67 -4.51 14.55 6.93
N ASP A 68 -3.34 14.07 6.54
CA ASP A 68 -2.53 14.64 5.46
C ASP A 68 -3.10 14.26 4.05
N GLY A 69 -4.19 13.51 4.03
CA GLY A 69 -4.99 13.14 2.86
C GLY A 69 -4.56 11.84 2.20
N TRP A 70 -3.84 10.98 2.92
CA TRP A 70 -3.42 9.67 2.41
C TRP A 70 -4.46 8.60 2.69
N THR A 71 -4.78 7.80 1.70
CA THR A 71 -5.47 6.52 1.87
C THR A 71 -4.43 5.45 2.16
N ILE A 72 -4.67 4.57 3.15
CA ILE A 72 -3.74 3.51 3.53
C ILE A 72 -4.41 2.15 3.33
N LEU A 73 -3.82 1.31 2.49
CA LEU A 73 -4.22 -0.09 2.31
C LEU A 73 -3.18 -0.99 2.97
N ARG A 74 -3.65 -1.97 3.73
CA ARG A 74 -2.80 -2.98 4.38
C ARG A 74 -3.20 -4.35 3.86
N PHE A 75 -2.22 -5.12 3.40
CA PHE A 75 -2.43 -6.48 2.90
C PHE A 75 -1.63 -7.47 3.74
N TRP A 76 -2.23 -8.62 4.00
CA TRP A 76 -1.52 -9.74 4.60
C TRP A 76 -0.50 -10.31 3.62
N ASN A 77 0.66 -10.73 4.13
CA ASN A 77 1.64 -11.48 3.35
C ASN A 77 0.99 -12.62 2.57
N ASP A 78 0.11 -13.39 3.23
CA ASP A 78 -0.54 -14.55 2.61
C ASP A 78 -1.45 -14.14 1.44
N ASP A 79 -2.15 -13.02 1.53
CA ASP A 79 -2.99 -12.52 0.42
C ASP A 79 -2.13 -12.14 -0.78
N VAL A 80 -1.02 -11.42 -0.55
CA VAL A 80 -0.07 -11.05 -1.63
C VAL A 80 0.54 -12.30 -2.27
N ILE A 81 0.89 -13.30 -1.47
CA ILE A 81 1.51 -14.54 -1.94
C ILE A 81 0.50 -15.42 -2.69
N ARG A 82 -0.74 -15.51 -2.23
CA ARG A 82 -1.75 -16.42 -2.78
C ARG A 82 -2.57 -15.81 -3.92
N ASP A 83 -2.86 -14.52 -3.87
CA ASP A 83 -3.76 -13.84 -4.80
C ASP A 83 -3.30 -12.40 -5.10
N ILE A 84 -2.20 -12.31 -5.84
CA ILE A 84 -1.62 -11.01 -6.23
C ILE A 84 -2.55 -10.21 -7.15
N ASP A 85 -3.35 -10.88 -7.96
CA ASP A 85 -4.24 -10.23 -8.92
C ASP A 85 -5.36 -9.48 -8.19
N ASN A 86 -5.97 -10.08 -7.17
CA ASN A 86 -6.97 -9.42 -6.33
C ASN A 86 -6.37 -8.23 -5.54
N VAL A 87 -5.15 -8.36 -5.02
CA VAL A 87 -4.43 -7.25 -4.37
C VAL A 87 -4.24 -6.08 -5.34
N CYS A 88 -3.74 -6.35 -6.56
CA CYS A 88 -3.55 -5.34 -7.59
C CYS A 88 -4.88 -4.69 -8.02
N GLN A 89 -5.95 -5.48 -8.17
CA GLN A 89 -7.27 -4.98 -8.51
C GLN A 89 -7.81 -4.03 -7.42
N HIS A 90 -7.67 -4.40 -6.15
CA HIS A 90 -8.10 -3.56 -5.04
C HIS A 90 -7.33 -2.22 -5.04
N ILE A 91 -6.01 -2.25 -5.23
CA ILE A 91 -5.18 -1.03 -5.35
C ILE A 91 -5.67 -0.12 -6.49
N VAL A 92 -6.00 -0.69 -7.64
CA VAL A 92 -6.50 0.07 -8.81
C VAL A 92 -7.84 0.73 -8.53
N ILE A 93 -8.76 0.02 -7.87
CA ILE A 93 -10.07 0.53 -7.50
C ILE A 93 -9.90 1.73 -6.56
N GLU A 94 -9.11 1.57 -5.51
CA GLU A 94 -8.86 2.61 -4.50
C GLU A 94 -8.06 3.80 -5.05
N ALA A 95 -7.21 3.58 -6.05
CA ALA A 95 -6.55 4.66 -6.79
C ALA A 95 -7.51 5.48 -7.69
N GLY A 96 -8.80 5.10 -7.74
CA GLY A 96 -9.83 5.74 -8.55
C GLY A 96 -9.60 5.54 -10.05
N LEU A 97 -8.95 4.44 -10.45
CA LEU A 97 -8.72 4.08 -11.85
C LEU A 97 -9.72 3.06 -12.38
N ALA A 98 -10.50 2.43 -11.51
CA ALA A 98 -11.72 1.72 -11.91
C ALA A 98 -12.83 2.76 -12.14
N GLY A 99 -13.06 3.12 -13.40
CA GLY A 99 -14.18 3.98 -13.75
C GLY A 99 -15.50 3.35 -13.34
N THR A 100 -16.32 4.11 -12.62
CA THR A 100 -17.79 3.94 -12.65
C THR A 100 -18.20 3.86 -14.11
N THR A 101 -18.59 2.66 -14.54
CA THR A 101 -19.35 2.48 -15.78
C THR A 101 -20.70 3.18 -15.65
#